data_AF-A0A2R4JX14-F1
#
_entry.id   AF-A0A2R4JX14-F1
#
_cell.length_a   1.000
_cell.length_b   1.000
_cell.length_c   1.000
_cell.angle_alpha   90.00
_cell.angle_beta   90.00
_cell.angle_gamma   90.00
#
_symmetry.space_group_name_H-M   'P 1'
#
loop_
_entity.id
_entity.type
_entity.pdbx_description
1 polymer ?
#
loop_
_entity_poly.entity_id
_entity_poly.type
_entity_poly.pdbx_seq_one_letter_code
_entity_poly.pdbx_strand_id
1 'polypeptide(L)'
;MTTPPTDGLLFEVAPPPTPVERLMLLADQYVAHNDTLDRLLRAGSQSEPDAYVASAQRLASATRTAIKAVTDERLYESHELSDAVVRLQQLAFLSSASTDHRLPMARTLTALAPEAAMSCADSIAHEIRRRRWSTTDAPDHQLTATQRTALWEIACGHVVATRSLGRQYVHYRDERVLIGTLRSLEANALAERVPNSASSAYTGGPLQDRVRLTAAGTTALAAAISRPTTARPPGTTPAPAPTAATTATRSH
;
A
#
# COMPACT_ATOMS: atom_id res chain seq x y z
N MET A 1 -12.95 -54.66 -2.33
CA MET A 1 -12.60 -53.31 -2.79
C MET A 1 -13.27 -52.33 -1.86
N THR A 2 -12.50 -51.65 -1.03
CA THR A 2 -13.00 -50.66 -0.07
C THR A 2 -11.98 -49.53 -0.09
N THR A 3 -12.30 -48.48 -0.83
CA THR A 3 -11.58 -47.20 -0.81
C THR A 3 -11.72 -46.56 0.57
N PRO A 4 -10.64 -46.15 1.23
CA PRO A 4 -10.77 -45.36 2.45
C PRO A 4 -11.29 -43.95 2.11
N PRO A 5 -12.06 -43.32 3.00
CA PRO A 5 -12.58 -41.98 2.78
C PRO A 5 -11.45 -40.97 2.89
N THR A 6 -11.45 -40.01 1.98
CA THR A 6 -10.61 -38.81 2.01
C THR A 6 -10.99 -38.00 3.25
N ASP A 7 -10.11 -37.97 4.25
CA ASP A 7 -10.22 -37.05 5.38
C ASP A 7 -10.23 -35.61 4.84
N GLY A 8 -11.42 -35.03 4.78
CA GLY A 8 -11.62 -33.62 4.48
C GLY A 8 -11.02 -32.78 5.61
N LEU A 9 -10.04 -31.95 5.26
CA LEU A 9 -9.47 -30.90 6.09
C LEU A 9 -10.58 -29.92 6.51
N LEU A 10 -11.23 -30.20 7.64
CA LEU A 10 -12.48 -29.53 8.06
C LEU A 10 -12.29 -28.16 8.74
N PHE A 11 -11.08 -27.63 8.89
CA PHE A 11 -10.85 -26.29 9.42
C PHE A 11 -9.59 -25.66 8.82
N GLU A 12 -9.61 -25.34 7.52
CA GLU A 12 -8.58 -24.47 6.94
C GLU A 12 -8.86 -23.02 7.39
N VAL A 13 -8.46 -22.70 8.63
CA VAL A 13 -8.44 -21.33 9.12
C VAL A 13 -7.31 -20.61 8.38
N ALA A 14 -7.66 -19.62 7.56
CA ALA A 14 -6.68 -18.82 6.86
C ALA A 14 -5.63 -18.29 7.85
N PRO A 15 -4.32 -18.35 7.51
CA PRO A 15 -3.27 -17.89 8.40
C PRO A 15 -3.52 -16.42 8.78
N PRO A 16 -3.18 -16.02 10.02
CA PRO A 16 -3.31 -14.63 10.41
C PRO A 16 -2.44 -13.74 9.50
N PRO A 17 -2.89 -12.52 9.17
CA PRO A 17 -2.15 -11.64 8.30
C PRO A 17 -0.77 -11.34 8.89
N THR A 18 0.24 -11.34 8.01
CA THR A 18 1.60 -10.97 8.35
C THR A 18 1.67 -9.51 8.86
N PRO A 19 2.73 -9.10 9.57
CA PRO A 19 2.90 -7.70 9.98
C PRO A 19 2.79 -6.70 8.82
N VAL A 20 3.33 -7.07 7.65
CA VAL A 20 3.27 -6.25 6.43
C VAL A 20 1.85 -6.15 5.90
N GLU A 21 1.12 -7.26 5.80
CA GLU A 21 -0.28 -7.26 5.36
C GLU A 21 -1.18 -6.49 6.34
N ARG A 22 -0.93 -6.58 7.65
CA ARG A 22 -1.64 -5.79 8.67
C ARG A 22 -1.48 -4.29 8.45
N LEU A 23 -0.29 -3.83 8.03
CA LEU A 23 -0.05 -2.43 7.73
C LEU A 23 -0.73 -1.98 6.43
N MET A 24 -0.80 -2.85 5.43
CA MET A 24 -1.59 -2.58 4.21
C MET A 24 -3.10 -2.50 4.51
N LEU A 25 -3.61 -3.39 5.35
CA LEU A 25 -5.00 -3.34 5.82
C LEU A 25 -5.26 -2.07 6.64
N LEU A 26 -4.29 -1.64 7.45
CA LEU A 26 -4.37 -0.38 8.18
C LEU A 26 -4.42 0.83 7.23
N ALA A 27 -3.60 0.84 6.17
CA ALA A 27 -3.64 1.88 5.14
C ALA A 27 -5.04 1.95 4.49
N ASP A 28 -5.60 0.80 4.12
CA ASP A 28 -6.95 0.71 3.55
C ASP A 28 -8.05 1.23 4.51
N GLN A 29 -7.93 0.98 5.81
CA GLN A 29 -8.83 1.56 6.81
C GLN A 29 -8.69 3.09 6.89
N TYR A 30 -7.47 3.63 6.79
CA TYR A 30 -7.25 5.08 6.72
C TYR A 30 -7.83 5.69 5.45
N VAL A 31 -7.74 5.01 4.31
CA VAL A 31 -8.37 5.44 3.05
C VAL A 31 -9.88 5.52 3.22
N ALA A 32 -10.52 4.47 3.75
CA ALA A 32 -11.97 4.46 3.96
C ALA A 32 -12.44 5.55 4.95
N HIS A 33 -11.64 5.83 5.98
CA HIS A 33 -11.89 6.93 6.92
C HIS A 33 -11.80 8.29 6.23
N ASN A 34 -10.73 8.53 5.46
CA ASN A 34 -10.53 9.77 4.71
C ASN A 34 -11.61 9.98 3.65
N ASP A 35 -12.01 8.93 2.94
CA ASP A 35 -13.14 8.96 1.99
C ASP A 35 -14.46 9.33 2.68
N THR A 36 -14.67 8.85 3.90
CA THR A 36 -15.83 9.23 4.71
C THR A 36 -15.76 10.71 5.06
N LEU A 37 -14.65 11.19 5.59
CA LEU A 37 -14.45 12.62 5.89
C LEU A 37 -14.64 13.51 4.65
N ASP A 38 -14.12 13.11 3.50
CA ASP A 38 -14.26 13.86 2.24
C ASP A 38 -15.72 13.91 1.76
N ARG A 39 -16.49 12.84 1.95
CA ARG A 39 -17.94 12.84 1.70
C ARG A 39 -18.68 13.75 2.68
N LEU A 40 -18.35 13.71 3.97
CA LEU A 40 -18.96 14.55 4.99
C LEU A 40 -18.71 16.05 4.73
N LEU A 41 -17.48 16.40 4.34
CA LEU A 41 -17.10 17.76 3.99
C LEU A 41 -17.89 18.29 2.79
N ARG A 42 -18.26 17.43 1.84
CA ARG A 42 -19.03 17.82 0.65
C ARG A 42 -20.54 17.77 0.82
N ALA A 43 -21.05 16.93 1.72
CA ALA A 43 -22.48 16.78 1.96
C ALA A 43 -23.09 17.99 2.69
N GLY A 44 -22.31 18.70 3.50
CA GLY A 44 -22.76 19.87 4.27
C GLY A 44 -23.71 19.50 5.42
N SER A 45 -23.28 19.77 6.66
CA SER A 45 -24.03 19.83 7.94
C SER A 45 -25.11 18.77 8.30
N GLN A 46 -25.33 17.70 7.53
CA GLN A 46 -26.32 16.65 7.82
C GLN A 46 -25.69 15.28 8.05
N SER A 47 -24.66 15.20 8.88
CA SER A 47 -24.09 13.90 9.23
C SER A 47 -23.73 13.81 10.69
N GLU A 48 -24.11 12.67 11.28
CA GLU A 48 -23.81 12.21 12.63
C GLU A 48 -22.30 12.39 12.91
N PRO A 49 -21.91 13.39 13.73
CA PRO A 49 -20.51 13.63 14.08
C PRO A 49 -19.85 12.40 14.71
N ASP A 50 -20.65 11.54 15.36
CA ASP A 50 -20.14 10.42 16.14
C ASP A 50 -19.55 9.28 15.29
N ALA A 51 -19.98 9.16 14.02
CA ALA A 51 -19.53 8.07 13.15
C ALA A 51 -18.04 8.17 12.78
N TYR A 52 -17.55 9.38 12.47
CA TYR A 52 -16.13 9.57 12.14
C TYR A 52 -15.26 9.51 13.40
N VAL A 53 -15.77 9.97 14.54
CA VAL A 53 -15.08 9.87 15.84
C VAL A 53 -14.84 8.41 16.21
N ALA A 54 -15.87 7.56 16.12
CA ALA A 54 -15.73 6.13 16.37
C ALA A 54 -14.75 5.47 15.37
N SER A 55 -14.76 5.91 14.10
CA SER A 55 -13.80 5.43 13.10
C SER A 55 -12.36 5.81 13.45
N ALA A 56 -12.13 7.06 13.90
CA ALA A 56 -10.81 7.56 14.26
C ALA A 56 -10.23 6.85 15.49
N GLN A 57 -11.08 6.58 16.50
CA GLN A 57 -10.71 5.77 17.66
C GLN A 57 -10.37 4.32 17.28
N ARG A 58 -11.17 3.70 16.39
CA ARG A 58 -10.87 2.36 15.86
C ARG A 58 -9.53 2.32 15.13
N LEU A 59 -9.22 3.34 14.32
CA LEU A 59 -7.93 3.47 13.66
C LEU A 59 -6.78 3.58 14.67
N ALA A 60 -6.92 4.43 15.68
CA ALA A 60 -5.90 4.55 16.72
C ALA A 60 -5.68 3.21 17.46
N SER A 61 -6.75 2.44 17.70
CA SER A 61 -6.65 1.09 18.28
C SER A 61 -5.95 0.12 17.33
N ALA A 62 -6.37 0.06 16.06
CA ALA A 62 -5.79 -0.81 15.03
C ALA A 62 -4.30 -0.53 14.82
N THR A 63 -3.89 0.75 14.81
CA THR A 63 -2.48 1.16 14.71
C THR A 63 -1.67 0.65 15.91
N ARG A 64 -2.22 0.71 17.14
CA ARG A 64 -1.55 0.14 18.32
C ARG A 64 -1.44 -1.39 18.23
N THR A 65 -2.45 -2.07 17.70
CA THR A 65 -2.39 -3.52 17.44
C THR A 65 -1.32 -3.85 16.40
N ALA A 66 -1.18 -3.05 15.34
CA ALA A 66 -0.14 -3.21 14.33
C ALA A 66 1.26 -2.99 14.93
N ILE A 67 1.45 -1.96 15.77
CA ILE A 67 2.71 -1.75 16.51
C ILE A 67 3.04 -2.98 17.34
N LYS A 68 2.08 -3.52 18.09
CA LYS A 68 2.29 -4.72 18.91
C LYS A 68 2.72 -5.91 18.03
N ALA A 69 2.03 -6.15 16.92
CA ALA A 69 2.38 -7.23 16.00
C ALA A 69 3.81 -7.11 15.44
N VAL A 70 4.23 -5.91 15.06
CA VAL A 70 5.60 -5.64 14.57
C VAL A 70 6.63 -5.83 15.68
N THR A 71 6.28 -5.44 16.90
CA THR A 71 7.12 -5.53 18.09
C THR A 71 7.29 -6.98 18.56
N ASP A 72 6.23 -7.79 18.49
CA ASP A 72 6.21 -9.21 18.85
C ASP A 72 7.08 -10.08 17.92
N GLU A 73 7.37 -9.62 16.70
CA GLU A 73 8.35 -10.26 15.78
C GLU A 73 9.80 -10.08 16.25
N ARG A 74 10.03 -9.41 17.39
CA ARG A 74 11.32 -9.21 18.06
C ARG A 74 12.41 -8.59 17.16
N LEU A 75 12.02 -7.65 16.31
CA LEU A 75 12.92 -7.00 15.33
C LEU A 75 13.87 -5.92 15.94
N TYR A 76 14.15 -5.98 17.24
CA TYR A 76 14.59 -4.87 18.12
C TYR A 76 15.99 -4.23 17.91
N GLU A 77 16.63 -4.33 16.75
CA GLU A 77 18.00 -3.81 16.58
C GLU A 77 18.19 -2.89 15.37
N SER A 78 17.12 -2.59 14.63
CA SER A 78 17.21 -1.74 13.43
C SER A 78 16.68 -0.33 13.68
N HIS A 79 17.47 0.67 13.27
CA HIS A 79 17.06 2.07 13.28
C HIS A 79 15.83 2.30 12.39
N GLU A 80 15.78 1.64 11.22
CA GLU A 80 14.64 1.73 10.27
C GLU A 80 13.34 1.22 10.90
N LEU A 81 13.41 0.15 11.69
CA LEU A 81 12.25 -0.33 12.43
C LEU A 81 11.81 0.65 13.53
N SER A 82 12.77 1.20 14.27
CA SER A 82 12.50 2.16 15.33
C SER A 82 11.76 3.38 14.77
N ASP A 83 12.20 3.88 13.62
CA ASP A 83 11.57 4.99 12.91
C ASP A 83 10.16 4.62 12.42
N ALA A 84 9.98 3.41 11.88
CA ALA A 84 8.66 2.92 11.47
C ALA A 84 7.70 2.82 12.67
N VAL A 85 8.16 2.31 13.82
CA VAL A 85 7.34 2.24 15.05
C VAL A 85 6.98 3.63 15.56
N VAL A 86 7.93 4.56 15.60
CA VAL A 86 7.65 5.96 15.98
C VAL A 86 6.63 6.58 15.03
N ARG A 87 6.74 6.35 13.73
CA ARG A 87 5.78 6.86 12.75
C ARG A 87 4.39 6.26 12.94
N LEU A 88 4.28 4.97 13.26
CA LEU A 88 2.99 4.36 13.62
C LEU A 88 2.42 4.95 14.92
N GLN A 89 3.25 5.25 15.93
CA GLN A 89 2.80 5.94 17.14
C GLN A 89 2.24 7.33 16.82
N GLN A 90 2.90 8.08 15.93
CA GLN A 90 2.41 9.35 15.43
C GLN A 90 1.05 9.19 14.72
N LEU A 91 0.88 8.16 13.88
CA LEU A 91 -0.43 7.90 13.25
C LEU A 91 -1.53 7.61 14.28
N ALA A 92 -1.25 6.80 15.30
CA ALA A 92 -2.21 6.52 16.37
C ALA A 92 -2.58 7.80 17.14
N PHE A 93 -1.59 8.66 17.41
CA PHE A 93 -1.81 9.96 18.05
C PHE A 93 -2.67 10.90 17.18
N LEU A 94 -2.32 11.10 15.91
CA LEU A 94 -3.03 11.99 14.99
C LEU A 94 -4.47 11.51 14.75
N SER A 95 -4.69 10.20 14.69
CA SER A 95 -6.03 9.61 14.58
C SER A 95 -6.86 9.82 15.85
N SER A 96 -6.23 9.79 17.03
CA SER A 96 -6.93 10.12 18.27
C SER A 96 -7.24 11.62 18.35
N ALA A 97 -6.28 12.48 18.01
CA ALA A 97 -6.43 13.92 18.08
C ALA A 97 -7.51 14.43 17.10
N SER A 98 -7.73 13.74 15.97
CA SER A 98 -8.74 14.14 14.99
C SER A 98 -10.17 14.12 15.53
N THR A 99 -10.44 13.43 16.65
CA THR A 99 -11.76 13.42 17.30
C THR A 99 -12.12 14.77 17.93
N ASP A 100 -11.11 15.53 18.35
CA ASP A 100 -11.29 16.80 19.06
C ASP A 100 -11.35 18.00 18.10
N HIS A 101 -11.33 17.73 16.80
CA HIS A 101 -11.25 18.73 15.77
C HIS A 101 -12.43 18.65 14.80
N ARG A 102 -12.74 19.80 14.18
CA ARG A 102 -13.74 19.89 13.11
C ARG A 102 -13.26 19.12 11.87
N LEU A 103 -14.22 18.66 11.07
CA LEU A 103 -13.98 17.81 9.88
C LEU A 103 -12.79 18.24 8.99
N PRO A 104 -12.58 19.53 8.63
CA PRO A 104 -11.45 19.91 7.76
C PRO A 104 -10.09 19.65 8.41
N MET A 105 -9.99 19.91 9.71
CA MET A 105 -8.76 19.67 10.47
C MET A 105 -8.58 18.18 10.74
N ALA A 106 -9.65 17.46 11.11
CA ALA A 106 -9.62 16.01 11.26
C ALA A 106 -9.09 15.33 9.99
N ARG A 107 -9.57 15.76 8.82
CA ARG A 107 -9.13 15.27 7.51
C ARG A 107 -7.67 15.59 7.21
N THR A 108 -7.20 16.76 7.62
CA THR A 108 -5.79 17.17 7.47
C THR A 108 -4.88 16.27 8.31
N LEU A 109 -5.25 15.98 9.55
CA LEU A 109 -4.44 15.16 10.47
C LEU A 109 -4.28 13.72 9.99
N THR A 110 -5.29 13.16 9.33
CA THR A 110 -5.26 11.79 8.80
C THR A 110 -4.89 11.71 7.32
N ALA A 111 -4.57 12.84 6.68
CA ALA A 111 -4.45 12.91 5.22
C ALA A 111 -3.34 12.02 4.64
N LEU A 112 -2.20 11.98 5.33
CA LEU A 112 -1.01 11.23 4.91
C LEU A 112 -0.88 9.88 5.61
N ALA A 113 -1.92 9.46 6.33
CA ALA A 113 -1.89 8.23 7.11
C ALA A 113 -1.81 6.96 6.24
N PRO A 114 -2.55 6.83 5.11
CA PRO A 114 -2.38 5.70 4.20
C PRO A 114 -0.95 5.56 3.68
N GLU A 115 -0.37 6.65 3.18
CA GLU A 115 0.98 6.68 2.62
C GLU A 115 2.01 6.36 3.69
N ALA A 116 1.88 6.94 4.88
CA ALA A 116 2.76 6.64 6.00
C ALA A 116 2.69 5.17 6.44
N ALA A 117 1.50 4.58 6.48
CA ALA A 117 1.33 3.16 6.80
C ALA A 117 1.96 2.26 5.73
N MET A 118 1.82 2.60 4.44
CA MET A 118 2.47 1.89 3.34
C MET A 118 4.00 2.01 3.36
N SER A 119 4.54 3.20 3.64
CA SER A 119 5.98 3.37 3.83
C SER A 119 6.50 2.53 5.01
N CYS A 120 5.77 2.47 6.13
CA CYS A 120 6.14 1.60 7.25
C CYS A 120 6.12 0.12 6.83
N ALA A 121 5.13 -0.30 6.03
CA ALA A 121 5.04 -1.67 5.52
C ALA A 121 6.27 -2.05 4.68
N ASP A 122 6.73 -1.15 3.81
CA ASP A 122 7.92 -1.34 2.98
C ASP A 122 9.21 -1.40 3.81
N SER A 123 9.40 -0.47 4.76
CA SER A 123 10.57 -0.50 5.67
C SER A 123 10.62 -1.78 6.51
N ILE A 124 9.48 -2.24 7.02
CA ILE A 124 9.40 -3.48 7.80
C ILE A 124 9.65 -4.71 6.91
N ALA A 125 9.09 -4.74 5.70
CA ALA A 125 9.36 -5.80 4.73
C ALA A 125 10.85 -5.88 4.36
N HIS A 126 11.49 -4.72 4.18
CA HIS A 126 12.93 -4.62 3.94
C HIS A 126 13.75 -5.19 5.12
N GLU A 127 13.42 -4.83 6.36
CA GLU A 127 14.13 -5.31 7.54
C GLU A 127 13.93 -6.82 7.78
N ILE A 128 12.70 -7.32 7.61
CA ILE A 128 12.40 -8.77 7.68
C ILE A 128 13.26 -9.53 6.68
N ARG A 129 13.36 -9.01 5.45
CA ARG A 129 14.18 -9.61 4.40
C ARG A 129 15.67 -9.56 4.72
N ARG A 130 16.18 -8.41 5.19
CA ARG A 130 17.60 -8.25 5.58
C ARG A 130 18.01 -9.35 6.57
N ARG A 131 17.14 -9.70 7.51
CA ARG A 131 17.38 -10.76 8.51
C ARG A 131 17.22 -12.17 7.95
N ARG A 132 16.27 -12.38 7.05
CA ARG A 132 15.96 -13.69 6.45
C ARG A 132 16.82 -14.02 5.22
N TRP A 133 18.10 -13.63 5.17
CA TRP A 133 19.02 -13.80 4.02
C TRP A 133 19.26 -15.26 3.55
N SER A 134 18.47 -16.23 4.00
CA SER A 134 18.56 -17.62 3.58
C SER A 134 17.17 -18.24 3.47
N THR A 135 16.45 -18.02 2.36
CA THR A 135 15.58 -19.05 1.79
C THR A 135 15.15 -18.73 0.35
N THR A 136 15.59 -19.62 -0.55
CA THR A 136 15.02 -20.10 -1.82
C THR A 136 14.03 -19.21 -2.60
N ASP A 137 14.47 -18.82 -3.79
CA ASP A 137 13.64 -18.31 -4.89
C ASP A 137 12.54 -19.31 -5.27
N ALA A 138 11.29 -18.94 -5.09
CA ALA A 138 10.15 -19.59 -5.74
C ALA A 138 9.54 -18.63 -6.77
N PRO A 139 9.46 -18.98 -8.06
CA PRO A 139 8.50 -18.38 -8.98
C PRO A 139 7.15 -19.12 -8.81
N ASP A 140 5.99 -18.48 -8.95
CA ASP A 140 5.39 -18.09 -10.23
C ASP A 140 4.29 -17.04 -9.99
N HIS A 141 4.12 -16.12 -10.95
CA HIS A 141 3.33 -14.87 -10.90
C HIS A 141 4.04 -13.70 -10.20
N GLN A 142 5.15 -13.25 -10.78
CA GLN A 142 5.73 -11.95 -10.46
C GLN A 142 4.83 -10.81 -10.97
N LEU A 143 4.41 -9.94 -10.08
CA LEU A 143 3.82 -8.65 -10.45
C LEU A 143 4.83 -7.88 -11.32
N THR A 144 4.39 -7.42 -12.49
CA THR A 144 5.18 -6.48 -13.29
C THR A 144 5.44 -5.19 -12.50
N ALA A 145 6.49 -4.44 -12.85
CA ALA A 145 6.77 -3.15 -12.19
C ALA A 145 5.56 -2.21 -12.21
N THR A 146 4.84 -2.15 -13.34
CA THR A 146 3.62 -1.35 -13.51
C THR A 146 2.47 -1.83 -12.62
N GLN A 147 2.26 -3.14 -12.49
CA GLN A 147 1.23 -3.69 -11.59
C GLN A 147 1.58 -3.42 -10.13
N ARG A 148 2.86 -3.55 -9.75
CA ARG A 148 3.33 -3.24 -8.39
C ARG A 148 3.09 -1.78 -8.04
N THR A 149 3.47 -0.85 -8.93
CA THR A 149 3.20 0.59 -8.74
C THR A 149 1.70 0.87 -8.66
N ALA A 150 0.89 0.27 -9.53
CA ALA A 150 -0.55 0.46 -9.48
C ALA A 150 -1.17 -0.06 -8.17
N LEU A 151 -0.75 -1.22 -7.67
CA LEU A 151 -1.23 -1.76 -6.38
C LEU A 151 -0.78 -0.89 -5.20
N TRP A 152 0.42 -0.29 -5.27
CA TRP A 152 0.89 0.68 -4.27
C TRP A 152 -0.01 1.93 -4.25
N GLU A 153 -0.29 2.53 -5.41
CA GLU A 153 -1.18 3.69 -5.51
C GLU A 153 -2.61 3.37 -5.06
N ILE A 154 -3.09 2.16 -5.33
CA ILE A 154 -4.39 1.68 -4.84
C ILE A 154 -4.38 1.59 -3.31
N ALA A 155 -3.32 1.03 -2.70
CA ALA A 155 -3.20 0.91 -1.26
C ALA A 155 -3.11 2.27 -0.55
N CYS A 156 -2.49 3.27 -1.17
CA CYS A 156 -2.48 4.65 -0.69
C CYS A 156 -3.83 5.38 -0.87
N GLY A 157 -4.81 4.77 -1.55
CA GLY A 157 -6.10 5.41 -1.84
C GLY A 157 -5.99 6.52 -2.88
N HIS A 158 -5.03 6.43 -3.79
CA HIS A 158 -4.82 7.44 -4.83
C HIS A 158 -5.62 7.17 -6.10
N VAL A 159 -6.20 5.98 -6.22
CA VAL A 159 -6.93 5.56 -7.41
C VAL A 159 -8.44 5.56 -7.16
N VAL A 160 -9.16 6.30 -8.00
CA VAL A 160 -10.63 6.24 -8.10
C VAL A 160 -11.03 5.99 -9.53
N ALA A 161 -12.22 5.45 -9.72
CA ALA A 161 -12.78 5.26 -11.03
C ALA A 161 -14.16 5.88 -11.16
N THR A 162 -14.48 6.35 -12.36
CA THR A 162 -15.80 6.88 -12.68
C THR A 162 -16.35 6.25 -13.94
N ARG A 163 -17.68 6.27 -14.06
CA ARG A 163 -18.39 5.91 -15.27
C ARG A 163 -19.17 7.13 -15.76
N SER A 164 -18.94 7.53 -17.00
CA SER A 164 -19.67 8.63 -17.64
C SER A 164 -19.91 8.31 -19.11
N LEU A 165 -21.14 8.54 -19.59
CA LEU A 165 -21.54 8.31 -20.99
C LEU A 165 -21.14 6.92 -21.53
N GLY A 166 -21.29 5.88 -20.72
CA GLY A 166 -20.93 4.51 -21.08
C GLY A 166 -19.43 4.20 -21.08
N ARG A 167 -18.56 5.19 -20.80
CA ARG A 167 -17.10 5.04 -20.70
C ARG A 167 -16.65 5.00 -19.25
N GLN A 168 -15.59 4.24 -19.00
CA GLN A 168 -14.92 4.17 -17.70
C GLN A 168 -13.64 5.00 -17.72
N TYR A 169 -13.42 5.74 -16.65
CA TYR A 169 -12.25 6.58 -16.45
C TYR A 169 -11.56 6.19 -15.14
N VAL A 170 -10.25 6.35 -15.09
CA VAL A 170 -9.44 6.21 -13.88
C VAL A 170 -8.82 7.56 -13.59
N HIS A 171 -8.93 8.00 -12.35
CA HIS A 171 -8.22 9.16 -11.85
C HIS A 171 -7.19 8.70 -10.83
N TYR A 172 -6.04 9.35 -10.85
CA TYR A 172 -4.92 9.07 -9.98
C TYR A 172 -4.43 10.39 -9.39
N ARG A 173 -3.84 10.33 -8.19
CA ARG A 173 -3.29 11.49 -7.50
C ARG A 173 -1.81 11.70 -7.85
N ASP A 174 -1.00 10.66 -7.70
CA ASP A 174 0.45 10.74 -7.84
C ASP A 174 0.92 10.01 -9.10
N GLU A 175 1.19 8.70 -9.02
CA GLU A 175 1.67 7.93 -10.16
C GLU A 175 0.54 7.54 -11.11
N ARG A 176 0.83 7.58 -12.42
CA ARG A 176 -0.18 7.33 -13.44
C ARG A 176 -0.61 5.86 -13.49
N VAL A 177 -1.87 5.61 -13.16
CA VAL A 177 -2.50 4.29 -13.31
C VAL A 177 -3.40 4.26 -14.55
N LEU A 178 -3.03 3.43 -15.53
CA LEU A 178 -3.81 3.26 -16.76
C LEU A 178 -5.06 2.41 -16.52
N ILE A 179 -6.17 2.74 -17.19
CA ILE A 179 -7.42 1.95 -17.15
C ILE A 179 -7.20 0.49 -17.58
N GLY A 180 -6.29 0.24 -18.53
CA GLY A 180 -5.93 -1.13 -18.94
C GLY A 180 -5.26 -1.91 -17.82
N THR A 181 -4.35 -1.27 -17.08
CA THR A 181 -3.70 -1.87 -15.90
C THR A 181 -4.73 -2.17 -14.82
N LEU A 182 -5.61 -1.20 -14.50
CA LEU A 182 -6.66 -1.42 -13.50
C LEU A 182 -7.56 -2.60 -13.87
N ARG A 183 -8.02 -2.68 -15.13
CA ARG A 183 -8.83 -3.81 -15.60
C ARG A 183 -8.09 -5.14 -15.52
N SER A 184 -6.79 -5.16 -15.78
CA SER A 184 -5.97 -6.36 -15.62
C SER A 184 -5.87 -6.78 -14.15
N LEU A 185 -5.71 -5.84 -13.22
CA LEU A 185 -5.71 -6.13 -11.78
C LEU A 185 -7.07 -6.67 -11.31
N GLU A 186 -8.17 -6.07 -11.78
CA GLU A 186 -9.54 -6.53 -11.50
C GLU A 186 -9.80 -7.93 -12.06
N ALA A 187 -9.40 -8.19 -13.31
CA ALA A 187 -9.55 -9.51 -13.94
C ALA A 187 -8.75 -10.61 -13.21
N ASN A 188 -7.63 -10.24 -12.59
CA ASN A 188 -6.82 -11.14 -11.77
C ASN A 188 -7.23 -11.14 -10.28
N ALA A 189 -8.38 -10.53 -9.94
CA ALA A 189 -8.89 -10.43 -8.58
C ALA A 189 -7.90 -9.83 -7.57
N LEU A 190 -7.00 -8.94 -8.01
CA LEU A 190 -6.03 -8.23 -7.15
C LEU A 190 -6.55 -6.88 -6.66
N ALA A 191 -7.50 -6.31 -7.40
CA ALA A 191 -8.14 -5.05 -7.03
C ALA A 191 -9.64 -5.14 -7.30
N GLU A 192 -10.42 -4.38 -6.55
CA GLU A 192 -11.86 -4.26 -6.71
C GLU A 192 -12.31 -2.81 -6.64
N ARG A 193 -13.49 -2.54 -7.19
CA ARG A 193 -14.15 -1.24 -7.08
C ARG A 193 -15.21 -1.31 -5.99
N VAL A 194 -15.16 -0.38 -5.05
CA VAL A 194 -16.25 -0.14 -4.12
C VAL A 194 -17.11 0.99 -4.68
N PRO A 195 -18.36 0.71 -5.07
CA PRO A 195 -19.20 1.71 -5.70
C PRO A 195 -19.53 2.88 -4.78
N ASN A 196 -19.50 4.11 -5.32
CA ASN A 196 -19.93 5.32 -4.62
C ASN A 196 -19.27 5.58 -3.25
N SER A 197 -18.04 5.08 -3.03
CA SER A 197 -17.37 5.22 -1.74
C SER A 197 -16.40 6.40 -1.68
N ALA A 198 -15.92 6.89 -2.83
CA ALA A 198 -15.00 8.03 -2.90
C ALA A 198 -15.74 9.34 -3.23
N SER A 199 -15.17 10.45 -2.79
CA SER A 199 -15.74 11.78 -3.02
C SER A 199 -15.84 12.11 -4.51
N SER A 200 -16.82 12.95 -4.88
CA SER A 200 -17.05 13.35 -6.28
C SER A 200 -15.83 14.05 -6.91
N ALA A 201 -15.76 14.20 -8.24
CA ALA A 201 -14.68 14.95 -8.86
C ALA A 201 -14.84 16.48 -8.68
N TYR A 202 -16.09 16.94 -8.52
CA TYR A 202 -16.46 18.35 -8.36
C TYR A 202 -17.69 18.46 -7.44
N THR A 203 -17.92 19.65 -6.88
CA THR A 203 -19.05 19.93 -5.99
C THR A 203 -20.39 19.65 -6.68
N GLY A 204 -21.24 18.83 -6.07
CA GLY A 204 -22.54 18.42 -6.64
C GLY A 204 -22.47 17.31 -7.70
N GLY A 205 -21.28 16.82 -8.06
CA GLY A 205 -21.11 15.67 -8.94
C GLY A 205 -21.41 14.31 -8.28
N PRO A 206 -21.52 13.23 -9.06
CA PRO A 206 -21.74 11.88 -8.52
C PRO A 206 -20.53 11.41 -7.71
N LEU A 207 -20.77 10.53 -6.74
CA LEU A 207 -19.71 9.83 -6.03
C LEU A 207 -18.92 8.94 -7.00
N GLN A 208 -17.65 8.73 -6.67
CA GLN A 208 -16.73 7.92 -7.47
C GLN A 208 -16.57 6.54 -6.82
N ASP A 209 -16.09 5.59 -7.61
CA ASP A 209 -15.77 4.26 -7.11
C ASP A 209 -14.34 4.28 -6.55
N ARG A 210 -14.17 3.91 -5.28
CA ARG A 210 -12.82 3.70 -4.72
C ARG A 210 -12.28 2.39 -5.25
N VAL A 211 -11.07 2.41 -5.82
CA VAL A 211 -10.35 1.16 -6.08
C VAL A 211 -9.65 0.74 -4.79
N ARG A 212 -9.80 -0.53 -4.40
CA ARG A 212 -9.19 -1.13 -3.20
C ARG A 212 -8.45 -2.40 -3.56
N LEU A 213 -7.47 -2.77 -2.74
CA LEU A 213 -6.85 -4.09 -2.82
C LEU A 213 -7.83 -5.15 -2.31
N THR A 214 -7.89 -6.28 -3.01
CA THR A 214 -8.50 -7.48 -2.43
C THR A 214 -7.51 -8.14 -1.47
N ALA A 215 -7.95 -9.16 -0.71
CA ALA A 215 -7.02 -9.96 0.10
C ALA A 215 -5.88 -10.56 -0.75
N ALA A 216 -6.19 -11.07 -1.95
CA ALA A 216 -5.19 -11.59 -2.88
C ALA A 216 -4.24 -10.49 -3.37
N GLY A 217 -4.74 -9.28 -3.64
CA GLY A 217 -3.94 -8.12 -3.99
C GLY A 217 -2.99 -7.69 -2.87
N THR A 218 -3.48 -7.68 -1.63
CA THR A 218 -2.68 -7.39 -0.44
C THR A 218 -1.56 -8.40 -0.27
N THR A 219 -1.86 -9.70 -0.35
CA THR A 219 -0.83 -10.76 -0.26
C THR A 219 0.17 -10.68 -1.43
N ALA A 220 -0.30 -10.44 -2.66
CA ALA A 220 0.58 -10.30 -3.82
C ALA A 220 1.53 -9.10 -3.70
N LEU A 221 1.02 -7.95 -3.24
CA LEU A 221 1.84 -6.77 -3.02
C LEU A 221 2.81 -6.98 -1.85
N ALA A 222 2.36 -7.56 -0.74
CA ALA A 222 3.21 -7.88 0.41
C ALA A 222 4.36 -8.81 0.03
N ALA A 223 4.08 -9.85 -0.76
CA ALA A 223 5.10 -10.73 -1.31
C ALA A 223 6.08 -9.99 -2.22
N ALA A 224 5.60 -9.09 -3.09
CA ALA A 224 6.44 -8.32 -3.99
C ALA A 224 7.38 -7.34 -3.26
N ILE A 225 6.90 -6.65 -2.21
CA ILE A 225 7.76 -5.77 -1.40
C ILE A 225 8.63 -6.52 -0.40
N SER A 226 8.40 -7.81 -0.19
CA SER A 226 9.26 -8.67 0.64
C SER A 226 10.35 -9.39 -0.15
N ARG A 227 10.29 -9.38 -1.49
CA ARG A 227 11.22 -10.10 -2.38
C ARG A 227 12.50 -9.31 -2.73
N PRO A 228 13.69 -9.95 -2.70
CA PRO A 228 14.96 -9.35 -3.12
C PRO A 228 14.82 -8.62 -4.45
N THR A 229 15.25 -7.36 -4.51
CA THR A 229 15.44 -6.70 -5.80
C THR A 229 16.62 -7.41 -6.44
N THR A 230 16.42 -8.15 -7.53
CA THR A 230 17.53 -8.68 -8.33
C THR A 230 18.42 -7.51 -8.70
N ALA A 231 19.58 -7.42 -8.05
CA ALA A 231 20.58 -6.44 -8.37
C ALA A 231 20.88 -6.58 -9.86
N ARG A 232 20.71 -5.48 -10.60
CA ARG A 232 21.19 -5.40 -11.98
C ARG A 232 22.66 -5.82 -11.95
N PRO A 233 23.10 -6.80 -12.77
CA PRO A 233 24.51 -7.14 -12.82
C PRO A 233 25.28 -5.84 -13.09
N PRO A 234 26.42 -5.59 -12.42
CA PRO A 234 27.21 -4.39 -12.63
C PRO A 234 27.39 -4.23 -14.13
N GLY A 235 26.85 -3.14 -14.67
CA GLY A 235 27.05 -2.81 -16.07
C GLY A 235 28.55 -2.81 -16.30
N THR A 236 29.02 -3.62 -17.23
CA THR A 236 30.41 -3.63 -17.67
C THR A 236 30.81 -2.19 -17.97
N THR A 237 31.60 -1.60 -17.08
CA THR A 237 32.25 -0.32 -17.30
C THR A 237 32.96 -0.41 -18.66
N PRO A 238 32.66 0.47 -19.64
CA PRO A 238 33.43 0.49 -20.87
C PRO A 238 34.90 0.70 -20.51
N ALA A 239 35.76 -0.20 -20.99
CA ALA A 239 37.19 -0.08 -20.81
C ALA A 239 37.67 1.31 -21.32
N PRO A 240 38.55 2.00 -20.60
CA PRO A 240 39.09 3.27 -21.06
C PRO A 240 39.80 3.07 -22.40
N ALA A 241 39.51 3.94 -23.36
CA ALA A 241 40.12 3.90 -24.69
C ALA A 241 41.66 4.04 -24.58
N PRO A 242 42.44 3.31 -25.40
CA PRO A 242 43.89 3.40 -25.37
C PRO A 242 44.35 4.81 -25.76
N THR A 243 45.18 5.40 -24.92
CA THR A 243 45.83 6.70 -25.15
C THR A 243 46.71 6.62 -26.38
N ALA A 244 46.42 7.43 -27.40
CA ALA A 244 47.30 7.60 -28.54
C ALA A 244 48.61 8.25 -28.08
N ALA A 245 49.73 7.55 -28.28
CA ALA A 245 51.06 8.09 -28.03
C ALA A 245 51.37 9.20 -29.04
N THR A 246 51.48 10.44 -28.57
CA THR A 246 51.96 11.56 -29.37
C THR A 246 53.45 11.35 -29.68
N THR A 247 53.75 11.10 -30.95
CA THR A 247 55.13 11.05 -31.46
C THR A 247 55.76 12.44 -31.34
N ALA A 248 56.88 12.53 -30.63
CA ALA A 248 57.69 13.74 -30.57
C ALA A 248 58.44 13.93 -31.90
N THR A 249 58.07 14.98 -32.64
CA THR A 249 58.80 15.44 -33.81
C THR A 249 60.09 16.13 -33.35
N ARG A 250 61.25 15.55 -33.66
CA ARG A 250 62.56 16.20 -33.58
C ARG A 250 62.95 16.64 -34.99
N SER A 251 63.16 17.93 -35.20
CA SER A 251 63.89 18.43 -36.37
C SER A 251 64.41 19.85 -36.16
N HIS A 252 65.74 19.94 -36.31
CA HIS A 252 66.64 21.08 -36.57
C HIS A 252 66.84 22.17 -35.52
#